data_AF-A0A520PV38-F1
#
_entry.id   AF-A0A520PV38-F1
#
_cell.length_a   1.000
_cell.length_b   1.000
_cell.length_c   1.000
_cell.angle_alpha   90.00
_cell.angle_beta   90.00
_cell.angle_gamma   90.00
#
_symmetry.space_group_name_H-M   'P 1'
#
loop_
_entity.id
_entity.type
_entity.pdbx_description
1 polymer ?
#
loop_
_entity_poly.entity_id
_entity_poly.type
_entity_poly.pdbx_seq_one_letter_code
_entity_poly.pdbx_strand_id
1 'polypeptide(L)' 'MTKINKKEIVKKILIEIKPEIKSSLNNNKINLINDGIIDSFDIIRIIHEIDKINKRKIDPKNVHNVSFSSIENIAKLLH' A
#
# COMPACT_ATOMS: atom_id res chain seq x y z
N MET A 1 -24.02 -7.13 -1.83
CA MET A 1 -22.66 -7.19 -1.25
C MET A 1 -21.73 -6.34 -2.08
N THR A 2 -21.39 -5.14 -1.62
CA THR A 2 -20.41 -4.26 -2.28
C THR A 2 -19.04 -4.93 -2.20
N LYS A 3 -18.51 -5.37 -3.34
CA LYS A 3 -17.17 -5.94 -3.45
C LYS A 3 -16.19 -4.84 -3.03
N ILE A 4 -15.63 -4.93 -1.82
CA ILE A 4 -14.64 -3.96 -1.34
C ILE A 4 -13.46 -4.02 -2.31
N ASN A 5 -13.21 -2.92 -3.02
CA ASN A 5 -12.09 -2.83 -3.95
C ASN A 5 -10.81 -2.53 -3.18
N LYS A 6 -10.10 -3.59 -2.76
CA LYS A 6 -8.85 -3.51 -1.99
C LYS A 6 -7.82 -2.58 -2.66
N LYS A 7 -7.76 -2.53 -3.99
CA LYS A 7 -6.85 -1.63 -4.71
C LYS A 7 -7.19 -0.15 -4.51
N GLU A 8 -8.48 0.19 -4.48
CA GLU A 8 -8.92 1.56 -4.22
C GLU A 8 -8.65 1.98 -2.77
N ILE A 9 -8.75 1.05 -1.82
CA ILE A 9 -8.33 1.30 -0.43
C ILE A 9 -6.83 1.61 -0.40
N VAL A 10 -6.00 0.79 -1.04
CA VAL A 10 -4.54 1.02 -1.09
C VAL A 10 -4.23 2.38 -1.72
N LYS A 11 -4.87 2.75 -2.82
CA LYS A 11 -4.68 4.08 -3.43
C LYS A 11 -5.01 5.21 -2.45
N LYS A 12 -6.09 5.07 -1.68
CA LYS A 12 -6.45 6.07 -0.66
C LYS A 12 -5.38 6.18 0.43
N ILE A 13 -4.90 5.06 0.96
CA ILE A 13 -3.81 5.03 1.96
C ILE A 13 -2.55 5.72 1.39
N LEU A 14 -2.17 5.37 0.16
CA LEU A 14 -1.00 5.93 -0.50
C LEU A 14 -1.12 7.46 -0.69
N ILE A 15 -2.29 7.95 -1.10
CA ILE A 15 -2.56 9.40 -1.25
C ILE A 15 -2.62 10.10 0.10
N GLU A 16 -3.11 9.44 1.15
CA GLU A 16 -3.16 10.00 2.51
C GLU A 16 -1.76 10.17 3.10
N ILE A 17 -0.88 9.18 2.88
CA ILE A 17 0.50 9.20 3.37
C ILE A 17 1.36 10.17 2.56
N LYS A 18 1.15 10.21 1.23
CA LYS A 18 2.00 10.91 0.29
C LYS A 18 1.20 11.52 -0.88
N PRO A 19 0.48 12.63 -0.66
CA PRO A 19 -0.44 13.20 -1.64
C PRO A 19 0.18 13.49 -3.01
N GLU A 20 1.47 13.81 -3.06
CA GLU A 20 2.21 14.14 -4.28
C GLU A 20 2.30 12.99 -5.28
N ILE A 21 2.15 11.72 -4.85
CA ILE A 21 2.26 10.56 -5.76
C ILE A 21 0.97 10.27 -6.52
N LYS A 22 -0.12 11.00 -6.23
CA LYS A 22 -1.45 10.78 -6.83
C LYS A 22 -1.41 10.68 -8.36
N SER A 23 -0.62 11.53 -9.00
CA SER A 23 -0.46 11.53 -10.46
C SER A 23 0.27 10.27 -10.97
N SER A 24 1.24 9.78 -10.19
CA SER A 24 2.06 8.61 -10.52
C SER A 24 1.29 7.29 -10.37
N LEU A 25 0.30 7.23 -9.48
CA LEU A 25 -0.52 6.02 -9.24
C LEU A 25 -1.42 5.61 -10.41
N ASN A 26 -1.59 6.48 -11.41
CA ASN A 26 -2.35 6.15 -12.63
C ASN A 26 -1.52 5.38 -13.66
N ASN A 27 -0.20 5.23 -13.43
CA ASN A 27 0.68 4.47 -14.32
C ASN A 27 0.73 2.99 -13.90
N ASN A 28 0.14 2.12 -14.72
CA ASN A 28 0.07 0.67 -14.43
C ASN A 28 1.42 -0.06 -14.42
N LYS A 29 2.53 0.60 -14.82
CA LYS A 29 3.87 -0.01 -14.86
C LYS A 29 4.80 0.46 -13.72
N ILE A 30 4.30 1.27 -12.79
CA ILE A 30 5.12 1.83 -11.72
C ILE A 30 5.50 0.78 -10.68
N ASN A 31 6.76 0.77 -10.26
CA ASN A 31 7.22 0.05 -9.09
C ASN A 31 7.46 1.04 -7.96
N LEU A 32 6.62 0.99 -6.93
CA LEU A 32 6.59 2.01 -5.87
C LEU A 32 7.93 2.13 -5.12
N ILE A 33 8.66 1.02 -4.96
CA ILE A 33 9.96 1.04 -4.27
C ILE A 33 11.08 1.41 -5.24
N ASN A 34 11.19 0.68 -6.36
CA ASN A 34 12.34 0.84 -7.26
C ASN A 34 12.35 2.22 -7.94
N ASP A 35 11.18 2.81 -8.17
CA ASP A 35 11.04 4.14 -8.76
C ASP A 35 11.16 5.26 -7.70
N GLY A 36 11.45 4.91 -6.43
CA GLY A 36 11.64 5.88 -5.34
C GLY A 36 10.37 6.61 -4.90
N ILE A 37 9.20 6.04 -5.19
CA ILE A 37 7.90 6.64 -4.86
C ILE A 37 7.61 6.53 -3.36
N ILE A 38 7.93 5.38 -2.78
CA ILE A 38 7.82 5.13 -1.34
C ILE A 38 9.17 4.69 -0.78
N ASP A 39 9.45 5.08 0.46
CA ASP A 39 10.63 4.67 1.20
C ASP A 39 10.29 3.80 2.43
N SER A 40 11.30 3.51 3.27
CA SER A 40 11.11 2.72 4.48
C SER A 40 10.15 3.37 5.49
N PHE A 41 10.10 4.69 5.59
CA PHE A 41 9.17 5.38 6.50
C PHE A 41 7.75 5.34 5.96
N ASP A 42 7.58 5.49 4.65
CA ASP A 42 6.29 5.31 3.99
C ASP A 42 5.76 3.89 4.19
N ILE A 43 6.61 2.86 4.07
CA ILE A 43 6.23 1.46 4.35
C ILE A 43 5.70 1.28 5.77
N ILE A 44 6.37 1.85 6.78
CA ILE A 44 5.92 1.76 8.18
C ILE A 44 4.51 2.39 8.34
N ARG A 45 4.27 3.53 7.69
CA ARG A 45 2.96 4.20 7.70
C ARG A 45 1.89 3.37 6.99
N ILE A 46 2.21 2.77 5.85
CA ILE A 46 1.30 1.89 5.09
C ILE A 46 0.88 0.70 5.96
N ILE A 47 1.84 0.05 6.63
CA ILE A 47 1.56 -1.07 7.54
C ILE A 47 0.60 -0.62 8.66
N HIS A 48 0.86 0.54 9.27
CA HIS A 48 0.02 1.08 10.33
C HIS A 48 -1.43 1.33 9.89
N GLU A 49 -1.64 1.90 8.69
CA GLU A 49 -3.00 2.10 8.16
C GLU A 49 -3.70 0.78 7.82
N ILE A 50 -2.96 -0.20 7.28
CA ILE A 50 -3.52 -1.53 7.00
C ILE A 50 -3.92 -2.24 8.31
N ASP A 51 -3.12 -2.13 9.37
CA ASP A 51 -3.42 -2.72 10.68
C ASP A 51 -4.73 -2.16 11.26
N LYS A 52 -4.96 -0.85 11.14
CA LYS A 52 -6.23 -0.22 11.54
C LYS A 52 -7.41 -0.78 10.78
N ILE A 53 -7.27 -0.95 9.46
CA ILE A 53 -8.34 -1.46 8.59
C ILE A 53 -8.64 -2.92 8.88
N ASN A 54 -7.61 -3.75 9.01
CA ASN A 54 -7.74 -5.17 9.29
C ASN A 54 -8.20 -5.44 10.75
N LYS A 55 -8.10 -4.44 11.64
CA LYS A 55 -8.28 -4.58 13.11
C LYS A 55 -7.40 -5.67 13.73
N ARG A 56 -6.29 -5.99 13.08
CA ARG A 56 -5.27 -6.96 13.52
C ARG A 56 -3.91 -6.52 12.99
N LYS A 57 -2.87 -6.82 13.76
CA LYS A 57 -1.50 -6.52 13.35
C LYS A 57 -1.04 -7.47 12.25
N ILE A 58 -0.43 -6.93 11.20
CA ILE A 58 0.32 -7.72 10.25
C ILE A 58 1.55 -8.30 10.96
N ASP A 59 1.76 -9.61 10.82
CA ASP A 59 3.00 -10.24 11.29
C ASP A 59 4.16 -9.77 10.39
N PRO A 60 5.18 -9.09 10.94
CA PRO A 60 6.37 -8.68 10.19
C PRO A 60 7.07 -9.85 9.49
N LYS A 61 6.87 -11.07 10.02
CA LYS A 61 7.17 -12.39 9.43
C LYS A 61 6.88 -12.48 7.93
N ASN A 62 5.70 -11.95 7.59
CA ASN A 62 5.02 -12.18 6.32
C ASN A 62 5.14 -10.97 5.36
N VAL A 63 5.98 -10.00 5.70
CA VAL A 63 6.12 -8.76 4.95
C VAL A 63 7.55 -8.60 4.45
N HIS A 64 7.70 -8.37 3.15
CA HIS A 64 8.97 -8.13 2.50
C HIS A 64 8.87 -6.88 1.62
N ASN A 65 10.01 -6.35 1.16
CA ASN A 65 10.02 -5.19 0.26
C ASN A 65 9.10 -5.41 -0.96
N VAL A 66 9.11 -6.62 -1.54
CA VAL A 66 8.23 -6.95 -2.68
C VAL A 66 6.73 -6.82 -2.37
N SER A 67 6.32 -6.90 -1.10
CA SER A 67 4.93 -6.68 -0.68
C SER A 67 4.47 -5.24 -0.94
N PHE A 68 5.38 -4.28 -1.08
CA PHE A 68 5.06 -2.87 -1.33
C PHE A 68 5.48 -2.39 -2.72
N SER A 69 5.92 -3.28 -3.62
CA SER A 69 6.36 -2.88 -4.96
C SER A 69 5.22 -2.41 -5.88
N SER A 70 3.98 -2.79 -5.60
CA SER A 70 2.81 -2.39 -6.40
C SER A 70 1.53 -2.32 -5.56
N ILE A 71 0.52 -1.61 -6.07
CA ILE A 71 -0.82 -1.53 -5.46
C ILE A 71 -1.41 -2.94 -5.28
N GLU A 72 -1.22 -3.82 -6.28
CA GLU A 72 -1.66 -5.21 -6.25
C GLU A 72 -1.07 -5.99 -5.09
N ASN A 73 0.22 -5.80 -4.82
CA ASN A 73 0.91 -6.53 -3.76
C ASN A 73 0.48 -6.02 -2.39
N ILE A 74 0.37 -4.70 -2.21
CA ILE A 74 -0.13 -4.12 -0.96
C ILE A 74 -1.58 -4.57 -0.70
N ALA A 75 -2.41 -4.64 -1.75
CA ALA A 75 -3.80 -5.06 -1.62
C ALA A 75 -3.96 -6.50 -1.11
N LYS A 76 -2.93 -7.36 -1.23
CA LYS A 76 -2.93 -8.72 -0.66
C LYS A 76 -2.81 -8.72 0.87
N LEU A 77 -2.31 -7.63 1.46
CA LEU A 77 -2.17 -7.45 2.91
C LEU A 77 -3.49 -7.03 3.57
N LEU A 78 -4.46 -6.55 2.80
CA LEU A 78 -5.82 -6.28 3.26
C LEU A 78 -6.59 -7.60 3.32
N HIS A 79 -7.10 -7.98 4.49
CA HIS A 79 -7.78 -9.27 4.70
C HIS A 79 -9.21 -9.11 5.18
#